data_AF-A0A7W0NLA9-F1
#
_entry.id   AF-A0A7W0NLA9-F1
#
_cell.length_a   1.000
_cell.length_b   1.000
_cell.length_c   1.000
_cell.angle_alpha   90.00
_cell.angle_beta   90.00
_cell.angle_gamma   90.00
#
_symmetry.space_group_name_H-M   'P 1'
#
loop_
_entity.id
_entity.type
_entity.pdbx_description
1 polymer ?
#
loop_
_entity_poly.entity_id
_entity_poly.type
_entity_poly.pdbx_seq_one_letter_code
_entity_poly.pdbx_strand_id
1 'polypeptide(L)' 'MAAWAEGRISEVLETSDDVVRVRASVDGKEVSAVGFPSMLGPLTPGDRVVLNVTGLELELGTGGDA' A
#
# COMPACT_ATOMS: atom_id res chain seq x y z
N MET A 1 11.19 14.68 -3.65
CA MET A 1 10.37 14.31 -4.82
C MET A 1 9.76 12.95 -4.51
N ALA A 2 8.48 12.72 -4.81
CA ALA A 2 7.87 11.42 -4.53
C ALA A 2 8.50 10.34 -5.41
N ALA A 3 8.87 9.22 -4.80
CA ALA A 3 9.40 8.02 -5.39
C ALA A 3 8.29 6.96 -5.43
N TRP A 4 8.25 6.22 -6.53
CA TRP A 4 7.21 5.24 -6.81
C TRP A 4 7.86 3.88 -7.03
N ALA A 5 7.22 2.84 -6.52
CA ALA A 5 7.62 1.46 -6.75
C ALA A 5 6.43 0.61 -7.11
N GLU A 6 6.64 -0.41 -7.92
CA GLU A 6 5.63 -1.43 -8.19
C GLU A 6 5.69 -2.51 -7.12
N GLY A 7 4.53 -2.99 -6.71
CA GLY A 7 4.42 -4.08 -5.75
C GLY A 7 3.28 -5.01 -6.06
N ARG A 8 3.17 -6.05 -5.23
CA ARG A 8 2.04 -6.98 -5.24
C ARG A 8 1.45 -7.10 -3.85
N ILE A 9 0.13 -7.00 -3.73
CA ILE A 9 -0.56 -7.22 -2.46
C ILE A 9 -0.29 -8.65 -1.99
N SER A 10 0.24 -8.80 -0.79
CA SER A 10 0.46 -10.09 -0.14
C SER A 10 -0.65 -10.41 0.86
N GLU A 11 -1.22 -9.39 1.51
CA GLU A 11 -2.26 -9.53 2.52
C GLU A 11 -3.13 -8.26 2.60
N VAL A 12 -4.44 -8.43 2.78
CA VAL A 12 -5.34 -7.33 3.16
C VAL A 12 -5.51 -7.39 4.68
N LEU A 13 -5.04 -6.36 5.39
CA LEU A 13 -5.00 -6.32 6.85
C LEU A 13 -6.32 -5.82 7.44
N GLU A 14 -6.84 -4.72 6.88
CA GLU A 14 -8.08 -4.07 7.30
C GLU A 14 -8.71 -3.37 6.10
N THR A 15 -10.04 -3.37 6.01
CA THR A 15 -10.76 -2.63 4.95
C THR A 15 -12.02 -1.98 5.51
N SER A 16 -12.28 -0.76 5.06
CA SER A 16 -13.53 -0.04 5.20
C SER A 16 -13.95 0.55 3.84
N ASP A 17 -15.04 1.31 3.80
CA ASP A 17 -15.45 2.03 2.60
C ASP A 17 -14.48 3.17 2.22
N ASP A 18 -13.76 3.71 3.21
CA ASP A 18 -12.88 4.87 3.04
C ASP A 18 -11.41 4.48 2.85
N VAL A 19 -10.95 3.47 3.59
CA VAL A 19 -9.52 3.13 3.70
C VAL A 19 -9.32 1.63 3.67
N VAL A 20 -8.25 1.19 3.01
CA VAL A 20 -7.74 -0.19 3.08
C VAL A 20 -6.28 -0.17 3.52
N ARG A 21 -5.94 -1.05 4.46
CA ARG A 21 -4.57 -1.35 4.87
C ARG A 21 -4.17 -2.70 4.31
N VAL A 22 -3.00 -2.75 3.69
CA VAL A 22 -2.47 -3.95 3.05
C VAL A 22 -1.01 -4.15 3.41
N ARG A 23 -0.54 -5.39 3.34
CA ARG A 23 0.87 -5.66 3.05
C ARG A 23 1.06 -5.83 1.56
N ALA A 24 2.15 -5.28 1.05
CA ALA A 24 2.59 -5.47 -0.30
C ALA A 24 4.06 -5.89 -0.33
N SER A 25 4.39 -6.74 -1.28
CA SER A 25 5.77 -7.10 -1.59
C SER A 25 6.32 -6.14 -2.65
N VAL A 26 7.38 -5.42 -2.31
CA VAL A 26 8.12 -4.50 -3.21
C VAL A 26 9.58 -4.92 -3.18
N ASP A 27 10.14 -5.27 -4.33
CA ASP A 27 11.53 -5.75 -4.45
C ASP A 27 11.87 -6.87 -3.44
N GLY A 28 10.90 -7.76 -3.17
CA GLY A 28 11.04 -8.87 -2.23
C GLY A 28 10.98 -8.49 -0.74
N LYS A 29 10.66 -7.24 -0.42
CA LYS A 29 10.44 -6.76 0.95
C LYS A 29 8.97 -6.51 1.19
N GLU A 30 8.48 -6.95 2.35
CA GLU A 30 7.11 -6.66 2.78
C GLU A 30 7.04 -5.25 3.36
N VAL A 31 6.07 -4.47 2.89
CA VAL A 31 5.79 -3.11 3.35
C VAL A 31 4.31 -2.97 3.66
N SER A 32 3.99 -2.22 4.72
CA SER A 32 2.62 -1.82 5.04
C SER A 32 2.24 -0.59 4.23
N ALA A 33 1.05 -0.60 3.63
CA ALA A 33 0.55 0.49 2.82
C ALA A 33 -0.92 0.78 3.09
N VAL A 34 -1.31 2.02 2.82
CA VAL A 34 -2.69 2.51 2.94
C VAL A 34 -3.16 2.93 1.55
N GLY A 35 -4.40 2.56 1.21
CA GLY A 35 -5.06 2.97 -0.02
C GLY A 35 -6.50 3.40 0.25
N PHE A 36 -7.15 3.96 -0.78
CA PHE A 36 -8.54 4.44 -0.71
C PHE A 36 -9.41 3.60 -1.66
N PRO A 37 -10.24 2.67 -1.15
CA PRO A 37 -11.07 1.78 -1.96
C PRO A 37 -12.00 2.50 -2.93
N SER A 38 -12.48 3.68 -2.57
CA SER A 38 -13.30 4.53 -3.45
C SER A 38 -12.61 4.93 -4.77
N MET A 39 -11.27 4.92 -4.81
CA MET A 39 -10.49 5.19 -6.02
C MET A 39 -9.96 3.91 -6.69
N LEU A 40 -9.52 2.94 -5.89
CA LEU A 40 -8.81 1.76 -6.36
C LEU A 40 -9.75 0.60 -6.72
N GLY A 41 -10.97 0.60 -6.17
CA GLY A 41 -11.79 -0.59 -6.04
C GLY A 41 -11.31 -1.51 -4.91
N PRO A 42 -11.96 -2.67 -4.72
CA PRO A 42 -11.54 -3.66 -3.73
C PRO A 42 -10.18 -4.27 -4.12
N LEU A 43 -9.29 -4.39 -3.14
CA LEU A 43 -7.98 -5.03 -3.31
C LEU A 43 -7.99 -6.46 -2.78
N THR A 44 -7.22 -7.33 -3.42
CA THR A 44 -7.07 -8.73 -3.04
C THR A 44 -5.60 -9.18 -3.13
N PRO A 45 -5.19 -10.21 -2.36
CA PRO A 45 -3.85 -10.78 -2.50
C PRO A 45 -3.56 -11.23 -3.93
N GLY A 46 -2.41 -10.82 -4.44
CA GLY A 46 -2.02 -11.02 -5.83
C GLY A 46 -2.20 -9.79 -6.72
N ASP A 47 -2.93 -8.76 -6.30
CA ASP A 47 -3.10 -7.56 -7.12
C ASP A 47 -1.79 -6.78 -7.26
N ARG A 48 -1.54 -6.27 -8.48
CA ARG A 48 -0.38 -5.41 -8.76
C ARG A 48 -0.76 -3.97 -8.43
N VAL A 49 0.11 -3.29 -7.70
CA VAL A 49 -0.10 -1.92 -7.23
C VAL A 49 1.12 -1.06 -7.50
N VAL A 50 0.90 0.26 -7.56
CA VAL A 50 1.97 1.27 -7.55
C VAL A 50 1.90 1.98 -6.21
N LEU A 51 3.01 1.98 -5.49
CA LEU A 51 3.13 2.50 -4.14
C LEU A 51 3.97 3.78 -4.14
N ASN A 52 3.50 4.80 -3.42
CA ASN A 52 4.33 5.95 -3.10
C ASN A 52 5.23 5.59 -1.92
N VAL A 53 6.45 5.14 -2.20
CA VAL A 53 7.38 4.69 -1.17
C VAL A 53 8.07 5.84 -0.43
N THR A 54 7.94 7.09 -0.92
CA THR A 54 8.43 8.25 -0.16
C THR A 54 7.69 8.45 1.15
N GLY A 55 6.40 8.08 1.22
CA GLY A 55 5.65 8.12 2.48
C GLY A 55 6.20 7.14 3.53
N LEU A 56 6.71 6.00 3.06
CA LEU A 56 7.33 4.95 3.88
C LEU A 56 8.74 5.34 4.33
N GLU A 57 9.57 5.84 3.42
CA GLU A 57 10.94 6.26 3.75
C GLU A 57 10.98 7.44 4.73
N LEU A 58 9.94 8.27 4.74
CA LEU A 58 9.86 9.47 5.57
C LEU A 58 8.96 9.33 6.80
N GLU A 59 8.38 8.13 7.05
CA GLU A 59 7.50 7.84 8.20
C GLU A 59 6.36 8.85 8.38
N LEU A 60 5.85 9.42 7.28
CA LEU A 60 4.90 10.54 7.35
C LEU A 60 3.48 10.11 7.75
N GLY A 61 3.23 8.81 7.91
CA GLY A 61 1.89 8.23 8.09
C GLY A 61 1.04 8.42 6.83
N THR A 62 0.11 7.49 6.56
CA THR A 62 -0.77 7.43 5.37
C THR A 62 -0.17 6.90 4.07
N GLY A 63 1.13 6.54 4.05
CA GLY A 63 1.83 5.92 2.90
C GLY A 63 2.98 4.99 3.29
N GLY A 64 2.95 4.48 4.53
CA GLY A 64 4.00 3.72 5.19
C GLY A 64 3.71 3.72 6.68
N ASP A 65 2.72 2.89 7.06
CA ASP A 65 2.08 2.94 8.37
C ASP A 65 3.07 2.60 9.49
N ALA A 66 3.12 3.44 10.53
CA ALA A 66 4.04 3.35 11.68
C ALA A 66 3.67 2.22 12.65
#